data_AF-A0A0T2NH84-F1
#
_entry.id   AF-A0A0T2NH84-F1
#
_cell.length_a   1.000
_cell.length_b   1.000
_cell.length_c   1.000
_cell.angle_alpha   90.00
_cell.angle_beta   90.00
_cell.angle_gamma   90.00
#
_symmetry.space_group_name_H-M   'P 1'
#
loop_
_entity.id
_entity.type
_entity.pdbx_description
1 polymer ?
#
loop_
_entity_poly.entity_id
_entity_poly.type
_entity_poly.pdbx_seq_one_letter_code
_entity_poly.pdbx_strand_id
1 'polypeptide(L)'
;MPYDFNRFERSASQLKTLRRWQDALEVYLFMADGDPSLDAGYLGMRIAECYEAMGRIREAKYWHGRAVEENPGIWTASENALRLIGDLPIEHLLIAD
;
A
#
# COMPACT_ATOMS: atom_id res chain seq x y z
N MET A 1 17.72 16.68 8.82
CA MET A 1 17.36 15.91 10.03
C MET A 1 16.97 14.53 9.55
N PRO A 2 17.66 13.43 9.91
CA PRO A 2 17.14 12.11 9.60
C PRO A 2 15.85 11.94 10.41
N TYR A 3 14.74 11.72 9.71
CA TYR A 3 13.45 11.45 10.32
C TYR A 3 13.53 10.12 11.10
N ASP A 4 12.90 10.04 12.28
CA ASP A 4 12.77 8.77 13.02
C ASP A 4 11.70 7.90 12.37
N PHE A 5 12.09 7.15 11.35
CA PHE A 5 11.20 6.26 10.61
C PHE A 5 10.57 5.17 11.47
N ASN A 6 11.24 4.75 12.54
CA ASN A 6 10.65 3.79 13.48
C ASN A 6 9.48 4.41 14.25
N ARG A 7 9.55 5.71 14.57
CA ARG A 7 8.43 6.43 15.16
C ARG A 7 7.26 6.54 14.19
N PHE A 8 7.53 6.88 12.92
CA PHE A 8 6.48 6.94 11.89
C PHE A 8 5.82 5.57 11.66
N GLU A 9 6.59 4.49 11.56
CA GLU A 9 6.06 3.13 11.42
C GLU A 9 5.14 2.76 12.59
N ARG A 10 5.58 2.98 13.84
CA ARG A 10 4.75 2.71 15.02
C ARG A 10 3.45 3.51 15.00
N SER A 11 3.52 4.79 14.63
CA SER A 11 2.33 5.65 14.51
C SER A 11 1.37 5.15 13.42
N ALA A 12 1.86 4.84 12.22
CA ALA A 12 1.04 4.33 11.13
C ALA A 12 0.38 2.98 11.49
N SER A 13 1.12 2.07 12.11
CA SER A 13 0.60 0.78 12.60
C SER A 13 -0.51 0.97 13.66
N GLN A 14 -0.35 1.92 14.57
CA GLN A 14 -1.39 2.26 15.54
C GLN A 14 -2.63 2.87 14.86
N LEU A 15 -2.45 3.74 13.87
CA LEU A 15 -3.55 4.31 13.10
C LEU A 15 -4.35 3.23 12.34
N LYS A 16 -3.67 2.24 11.75
CA LYS A 16 -4.31 1.05 11.14
C LYS A 16 -5.15 0.28 12.15
N THR A 17 -4.62 0.04 13.35
CA THR A 17 -5.36 -0.64 14.43
C THR A 17 -6.63 0.12 14.82
N LEU A 18 -6.58 1.45 14.77
CA LEU A 18 -7.72 2.34 15.01
C LEU A 18 -8.64 2.52 13.79
N ARG A 19 -8.40 1.80 12.68
CA ARG A 19 -9.08 1.95 11.38
C ARG A 19 -9.01 3.36 10.79
N ARG A 20 -8.02 4.15 11.19
CA ARG A 20 -7.72 5.48 10.63
C ARG A 20 -6.81 5.32 9.42
N TRP A 21 -7.32 4.64 8.39
CA TRP A 21 -6.54 4.19 7.23
C TRP A 21 -5.98 5.35 6.40
N GLN A 22 -6.74 6.43 6.25
CA GLN A 22 -6.29 7.63 5.54
C GLN A 22 -5.09 8.29 6.25
N ASP A 23 -5.16 8.40 7.58
CA ASP A 23 -4.05 8.99 8.36
C ASP A 23 -2.80 8.08 8.32
N ALA A 24 -2.97 6.76 8.36
CA ALA A 24 -1.86 5.82 8.20
C ALA A 24 -1.22 5.93 6.81
N LEU A 25 -2.05 6.07 5.76
CA LEU A 25 -1.61 6.30 4.39
C LEU A 25 -0.76 7.57 4.27
N GLU A 26 -1.18 8.68 4.88
CA GLU A 26 -0.43 9.94 4.86
C GLU A 26 0.96 9.79 5.49
N VAL A 27 1.07 9.03 6.58
CA VAL A 27 2.36 8.75 7.21
C VAL A 27 3.26 7.93 6.27
N TYR A 28 2.74 6.86 5.66
CA TYR A 28 3.54 6.03 4.76
C TYR A 28 3.97 6.76 3.48
N LEU A 29 3.09 7.61 2.92
CA LEU A 29 3.44 8.47 1.78
C LEU A 29 4.54 9.46 2.15
N PHE A 30 4.43 10.10 3.33
CA PHE A 30 5.48 10.99 3.83
C PHE A 30 6.83 10.27 3.98
N MET A 31 6.82 9.03 4.48
CA MET A 31 8.04 8.22 4.56
C MET A 31 8.63 7.90 3.19
N ALA A 32 7.79 7.54 2.22
CA ALA A 32 8.21 7.20 0.86
C ALA A 32 8.79 8.41 0.10
N ASP A 33 8.24 9.60 0.32
CA ASP A 33 8.73 10.85 -0.28
C ASP A 33 10.04 11.34 0.39
N GLY A 34 10.20 11.08 1.69
CA GLY A 34 11.28 11.63 2.52
C GLY A 34 12.62 10.90 2.42
N ASP A 35 12.63 9.62 2.05
CA ASP A 35 13.86 8.83 1.93
C ASP A 35 13.74 7.75 0.84
N PRO A 36 14.30 7.99 -0.36
CA PRO A 36 14.31 7.02 -1.46
C PRO A 36 15.10 5.74 -1.18
N SER A 37 15.90 5.69 -0.11
CA SER A 37 16.64 4.50 0.30
C SER A 37 15.83 3.56 1.20
N LEU A 38 14.70 4.02 1.73
CA LEU A 38 13.72 3.13 2.35
C LEU A 38 13.14 2.23 1.26
N ASP A 39 13.16 0.93 1.54
CA ASP A 39 12.65 -0.13 0.67
C ASP A 39 11.23 0.22 0.17
N ALA A 40 11.16 0.73 -1.06
CA ALA A 40 9.90 1.09 -1.73
C ALA A 40 9.01 -0.16 -1.93
N GLY A 41 9.60 -1.35 -1.88
CA GLY A 41 8.91 -2.63 -1.71
C GLY A 41 8.05 -2.66 -0.45
N TYR A 42 8.69 -2.44 0.70
CA TYR A 42 8.01 -2.43 1.99
C TYR A 42 6.96 -1.31 2.09
N LEU A 43 7.36 -0.06 1.79
CA LEU A 43 6.44 1.07 1.88
C LEU A 43 5.31 0.97 0.85
N GLY A 44 5.59 0.48 -0.36
CA GLY A 44 4.57 0.22 -1.38
C GLY A 44 3.53 -0.80 -0.91
N MET A 45 3.97 -1.89 -0.27
CA MET A 45 3.05 -2.85 0.34
C MET A 45 2.18 -2.19 1.43
N ARG A 46 2.77 -1.39 2.32
CA ARG A 46 2.03 -0.69 3.39
C ARG A 46 1.02 0.32 2.86
N ILE A 47 1.38 1.07 1.82
CA ILE A 47 0.49 2.00 1.15
C ILE A 47 -0.67 1.26 0.49
N ALA A 48 -0.39 0.14 -0.19
CA ALA A 48 -1.41 -0.68 -0.82
C ALA A 48 -2.41 -1.25 0.20
N GLU A 49 -1.94 -1.79 1.33
CA GLU A 49 -2.79 -2.27 2.44
C GLU A 49 -3.77 -1.18 2.92
N CYS A 50 -3.33 0.08 2.99
CA CYS A 50 -4.20 1.19 3.39
C CYS A 50 -5.27 1.48 2.33
N TYR A 51 -4.92 1.44 1.04
CA TYR A 51 -5.88 1.59 -0.05
C TYR A 51 -6.90 0.45 -0.10
N GLU A 52 -6.48 -0.79 0.10
CA GLU A 52 -7.39 -1.95 0.17
C GLU A 52 -8.40 -1.79 1.30
N ALA A 53 -7.94 -1.41 2.49
CA ALA A 53 -8.80 -1.19 3.64
C ALA A 53 -9.84 -0.07 3.45
N MET A 54 -9.58 0.85 2.52
CA MET A 54 -10.51 1.91 2.12
C MET A 54 -11.35 1.56 0.88
N GLY A 55 -11.22 0.34 0.33
CA GLY A 55 -11.91 -0.09 -0.89
C GLY A 55 -11.37 0.56 -2.18
N ARG A 56 -10.21 1.21 -2.13
CA ARG A 56 -9.57 1.89 -3.26
C ARG A 56 -8.66 0.92 -4.03
N ILE A 57 -9.28 -0.08 -4.64
CA ILE A 57 -8.61 -1.26 -5.17
C ILE A 57 -7.66 -0.94 -6.34
N ARG A 58 -7.94 0.10 -7.14
CA ARG A 58 -7.07 0.48 -8.27
C ARG A 58 -5.75 1.07 -7.79
N GLU A 59 -5.82 1.94 -6.79
CA GLU A 59 -4.65 2.52 -6.15
C GLU A 59 -3.85 1.44 -5.41
N ALA A 60 -4.54 0.53 -4.71
CA ALA A 60 -3.89 -0.63 -4.10
C ALA A 60 -3.12 -1.48 -5.14
N LYS A 61 -3.73 -1.76 -6.30
CA LYS A 61 -3.07 -2.49 -7.40
C LYS A 61 -1.78 -1.82 -7.85
N TYR A 62 -1.81 -0.50 -8.05
CA TYR A 62 -0.62 0.25 -8.45
C TYR A 62 0.51 0.07 -7.43
N TRP A 63 0.21 0.23 -6.13
CA TRP A 63 1.21 0.16 -5.07
C TRP A 63 1.72 -1.26 -4.78
N HIS A 64 0.88 -2.29 -4.92
CA HIS A 64 1.35 -3.66 -4.93
C HIS A 64 2.26 -3.96 -6.12
N GLY A 65 1.95 -3.42 -7.30
CA GLY A 65 2.80 -3.51 -8.50
C GLY A 65 4.20 -2.94 -8.24
N ARG A 66 4.26 -1.70 -7.75
CA ARG A 66 5.51 -1.06 -7.34
C ARG A 66 6.27 -1.90 -6.31
N ALA A 67 5.57 -2.46 -5.32
CA ALA A 67 6.21 -3.26 -4.30
C ALA A 67 6.92 -4.51 -4.87
N VAL A 68 6.27 -5.19 -5.81
CA VAL A 68 6.82 -6.38 -6.49
C VAL A 68 7.94 -6.01 -7.48
N GLU A 69 7.82 -4.89 -8.20
CA GLU A 69 8.85 -4.42 -9.14
C GLU A 69 10.18 -4.12 -8.44
N GLU A 70 10.13 -3.48 -7.26
CA GLU A 70 11.33 -3.07 -6.51
C GLU A 70 12.03 -4.28 -5.86
N ASN A 71 11.27 -5.27 -5.37
CA ASN A 71 11.83 -6.46 -4.75
C ASN A 71 11.00 -7.74 -5.04
N PRO A 72 11.21 -8.35 -6.22
CA PRO A 72 10.45 -9.54 -6.64
C PRO A 72 10.62 -10.72 -5.68
N GLY A 73 9.53 -11.44 -5.38
CA GLY A 73 9.56 -12.64 -4.53
C GLY A 73 9.70 -12.39 -3.03
N ILE A 74 9.90 -11.15 -2.59
CA ILE A 74 9.96 -10.80 -1.16
C ILE A 74 8.56 -10.51 -0.61
N TRP A 75 7.75 -9.77 -1.35
CA TRP A 75 6.43 -9.30 -0.90
C TRP A 75 5.31 -10.20 -1.40
N THR A 76 5.28 -11.45 -0.92
CA THR A 76 4.27 -12.45 -1.31
C THR A 76 2.83 -12.00 -1.09
N ALA A 77 2.58 -11.12 -0.11
CA ALA A 77 1.27 -10.48 0.08
C ALA A 77 0.87 -9.62 -1.13
N SER A 78 1.80 -8.80 -1.65
CA SER A 78 1.58 -7.98 -2.83
C SER A 78 1.39 -8.80 -4.11
N GLU A 79 2.16 -9.87 -4.28
CA GLU A 79 1.99 -10.79 -5.42
C GLU A 79 0.61 -11.46 -5.39
N ASN A 80 0.18 -11.93 -4.21
CA ASN A 80 -1.14 -12.52 -4.03
C ASN A 80 -2.26 -11.50 -4.26
N ALA A 81 -2.12 -10.27 -3.76
CA ALA A 81 -3.08 -9.19 -3.98
C ALA A 81 -3.19 -8.86 -5.47
N LEU A 82 -2.08 -8.74 -6.20
CA LEU A 82 -2.08 -8.51 -7.65
C LEU A 82 -2.79 -9.62 -8.42
N ARG A 83 -2.62 -10.88 -8.03
CA ARG A 83 -3.35 -12.00 -8.64
C ARG A 83 -4.86 -11.85 -8.43
N LEU A 84 -5.30 -11.62 -7.19
CA LEU A 84 -6.71 -11.47 -6.85
C LEU A 84 -7.37 -10.24 -7.49
N ILE A 85 -6.64 -9.11 -7.54
CA ILE A 85 -7.12 -7.89 -8.18
C ILE A 85 -7.09 -8.01 -9.70
N GLY A 86 -6.08 -8.69 -10.26
CA GLY A 86 -5.98 -8.99 -11.69
C GLY A 86 -7.09 -9.88 -12.22
N ASP A 87 -7.68 -10.69 -11.34
CA ASP A 87 -8.86 -11.52 -11.62
C ASP A 87 -10.18 -10.70 -11.63
N LEU A 88 -10.19 -9.41 -11.27
CA LEU A 88 -11.38 -8.54 -11.34
C LEU A 88 -11.44 -7.82 -12.70
N PRO A 89 -12.33 -8.24 -13.62
CA PRO A 89 -12.38 -7.66 -14.94
C PRO A 89 -13.25 -6.38 -14.93
N ILE A 90 -13.14 -5.52 -15.95
CA ILE A 90 -13.77 -4.18 -15.95
C ILE A 90 -15.31 -4.22 -15.84
N GLU A 91 -15.89 -5.37 -16.17
CA GLU A 91 -17.30 -5.71 -16.11
C GLU A 91 -17.89 -5.54 -14.71
N HIS A 92 -17.09 -5.69 -13.64
CA HIS A 92 -17.58 -5.48 -12.27
C HIS A 92 -17.99 -4.01 -12.00
N LEU A 93 -17.56 -3.08 -12.85
CA LEU A 93 -17.83 -1.65 -12.75
C LEU A 93 -18.93 -1.18 -13.71
N LEU A 94 -19.42 -2.07 -14.56
CA LEU A 94 -20.52 -1.75 -15.46
C LEU A 94 -21.82 -1.80 -14.65
N ILE A 95 -22.64 -0.75 -14.79
CA ILE A 95 -24.00 -0.74 -14.25
C ILE A 95 -24.85 -1.52 -15.27
N ALA A 96 -25.60 -2.53 -14.81
CA ALA A 96 -26.54 -3.25 -15.65
C ALA A 96 -27.76 -2.37 -15.94
N ASP A 97 -28.22 -2.38 -17.20
CA ASP A 97 -29.45 -1.72 -17.67
C ASP A 97 -30.72 -2.36 -17.08
#